data_AF-A0A938QCI1-F1
#
_entry.id   AF-A0A938QCI1-F1
#
_cell.length_a   1.000
_cell.length_b   1.000
_cell.length_c   1.000
_cell.angle_alpha   90.00
_cell.angle_beta   90.00
_cell.angle_gamma   90.00
#
_symmetry.space_group_name_H-M   'P 1'
#
loop_
_entity.id
_entity.type
_entity.pdbx_description
1 polymer ?
#
loop_
_entity_poly.entity_id
_entity_poly.type
_entity_poly.pdbx_seq_one_letter_code
_entity_poly.pdbx_strand_id
1 'polypeptide(L)' 'MEAEVSTNLEMPTNFQVSDIHFDNEIFAAAVCHRCGTKIYPAHSLEAHLDRHQLKDLYLEGELKRLQYAMGRMR' A
#
# COMPACT_ATOMS: atom_id res chain seq x y z
N MET A 1 -28.12 20.35 27.82
CA MET A 1 -27.77 20.33 26.38
C MET A 1 -26.25 20.45 26.32
N GLU A 2 -25.55 19.33 26.32
CA GLU A 2 -24.12 19.32 25.99
C GLU A 2 -23.93 18.17 25.01
N ALA A 3 -23.38 18.52 23.85
CA ALA A 3 -23.37 17.72 22.65
C ALA A 3 -22.35 16.58 22.75
N GLU A 4 -22.76 15.41 22.27
CA GLU A 4 -22.00 14.18 22.17
C GLU A 4 -20.85 14.34 21.17
N VAL A 5 -19.61 14.29 21.65
CA VAL A 5 -18.45 14.07 20.78
C VAL A 5 -18.23 12.57 20.68
N SER A 6 -18.75 11.98 19.61
CA SER A 6 -18.47 10.60 19.22
C SER A 6 -17.03 10.49 18.70
N THR A 7 -16.09 10.09 19.55
CA THR A 7 -14.80 9.54 19.09
C THR A 7 -14.93 8.04 18.93
N ASN A 8 -15.36 7.59 17.76
CA ASN A 8 -15.23 6.19 17.35
C ASN A 8 -14.51 6.13 16.00
N LEU A 9 -13.21 5.91 16.03
CA LEU A 9 -12.57 5.07 15.03
C LEU A 9 -11.46 4.28 15.73
N GLU A 10 -11.86 3.22 16.42
CA GLU A 10 -10.97 2.13 16.77
C GLU A 10 -10.40 1.56 15.47
N MET A 11 -9.11 1.78 15.22
CA MET A 11 -8.32 0.93 14.32
C MET A 11 -7.49 0.00 15.19
N PRO A 12 -7.82 -1.31 15.27
CA PRO A 12 -6.96 -2.26 15.93
C PRO A 12 -5.84 -2.56 14.94
N THR A 13 -4.69 -1.93 15.12
CA THR A 13 -3.50 -2.43 14.46
C THR A 13 -2.39 -2.59 15.48
N ASN A 14 -2.39 -3.77 16.09
CA ASN A 14 -1.21 -4.29 16.73
C ASN A 14 -0.18 -4.62 15.61
N PHE A 15 0.33 -3.60 14.94
CA PHE A 15 1.43 -3.72 13.99
C PHE A 15 2.72 -3.74 14.80
N GLN A 16 3.05 -4.90 15.36
CA GLN A 16 4.42 -5.14 15.79
C GLN A 16 5.30 -5.05 14.54
N VAL A 17 5.95 -3.89 14.37
CA VAL A 17 7.06 -3.71 13.44
C VAL A 17 8.18 -4.59 13.99
N SER A 18 8.42 -5.70 13.32
CA SER A 18 9.41 -6.70 13.74
C SER A 18 10.63 -6.52 12.86
N ASP A 19 11.76 -6.12 13.44
CA ASP A 19 13.04 -6.05 12.74
C ASP A 19 13.57 -7.46 12.45
N ILE A 20 14.36 -7.60 11.38
CA ILE A 20 15.10 -8.85 11.12
C ILE A 20 16.57 -8.64 11.45
N HIS A 21 17.17 -9.62 12.12
CA HIS A 21 18.59 -9.62 12.42
C HIS A 21 19.31 -10.56 11.44
N PHE A 22 20.31 -10.04 10.74
CA PHE A 22 21.12 -10.82 9.81
C PHE A 22 22.55 -10.27 9.79
N ASP A 23 23.55 -11.15 9.91
CA ASP A 23 24.98 -10.79 9.89
C ASP A 23 25.38 -9.65 10.85
N ASN A 24 24.90 -9.71 12.10
CA ASN A 24 25.05 -8.66 13.13
C ASN A 24 24.44 -7.30 12.77
N GLU A 25 23.66 -7.21 11.69
CA GLU A 25 22.91 -6.01 11.30
C GLU A 25 21.41 -6.17 11.60
N ILE A 26 20.76 -5.04 11.89
CA ILE A 26 19.32 -4.95 12.14
C ILE A 26 18.67 -4.25 10.95
N PHE A 27 17.79 -4.95 10.25
CA PHE A 27 17.02 -4.39 9.15
C PHE A 27 15.63 -4.05 9.65
N ALA A 28 15.38 -2.74 9.79
CA ALA A 28 14.09 -2.23 10.19
C ALA A 28 13.01 -2.55 9.15
N ALA A 29 11.83 -2.98 9.63
CA ALA A 29 10.69 -3.23 8.76
C ALA A 29 9.94 -1.93 8.43
N ALA A 30 9.47 -1.82 7.19
CA ALA A 30 8.42 -0.89 6.83
C ALA A 30 7.20 -1.64 6.29
N VAL A 31 6.00 -1.26 6.69
CA VAL A 31 4.76 -1.86 6.18
C VAL A 31 4.22 -0.99 5.04
N CYS A 32 3.97 -1.60 3.89
CA CYS A 32 3.28 -0.89 2.82
C CYS A 32 1.81 -0.68 3.20
N HIS A 33 1.39 0.59 3.30
CA HIS A 33 0.00 0.96 3.60
C HIS A 33 -0.99 0.53 2.50
N ARG A 34 -0.50 0.28 1.27
CA ARG A 34 -1.35 -0.08 0.12
C ARG A 34 -1.67 -1.57 0.06
N CYS A 35 -0.69 -2.43 0.32
CA CYS A 35 -0.85 -3.89 0.20
C CYS A 35 -0.55 -4.68 1.48
N GLY A 36 -0.17 -4.01 2.57
CA GLY A 36 0.14 -4.63 3.87
C GLY A 36 1.44 -5.45 3.90
N THR A 37 2.20 -5.51 2.80
CA THR A 37 3.45 -6.27 2.74
C THR A 37 4.52 -5.59 3.62
N LYS A 38 5.21 -6.40 4.44
CA LYS A 38 6.39 -5.97 5.20
C LYS A 38 7.61 -5.94 4.28
N ILE A 39 8.33 -4.83 4.29
CA ILE A 39 9.49 -4.55 3.44
C ILE A 39 10.71 -4.38 4.32
N TYR A 40 11.81 -5.03 3.93
CA TYR A 40 13.09 -5.00 4.62
C TYR A 40 14.19 -4.78 3.58
N PRO A 41 15.12 -3.84 3.79
CA PRO A 41 15.09 -2.77 4.81
C PRO A 41 14.02 -1.71 4.53
N ALA A 42 13.67 -0.92 5.55
CA ALA A 42 12.66 0.14 5.47
C ALA A 42 12.86 1.13 4.31
N HIS A 43 14.10 1.46 3.94
CA HIS A 43 14.39 2.35 2.81
C HIS A 43 13.98 1.77 1.45
N SER A 44 13.76 0.45 1.35
CA SER A 44 13.22 -0.17 0.13
C SER A 44 11.70 0.03 -0.04
N LEU A 45 11.03 0.68 0.92
CA LEU A 45 9.61 0.99 0.83
C LEU A 45 9.31 1.93 -0.35
N GLU A 46 10.14 2.94 -0.57
CA GLU A 46 9.94 3.92 -1.65
C GLU A 46 9.94 3.22 -3.02
N ALA A 47 10.97 2.42 -3.31
CA ALA A 47 11.04 1.62 -4.53
C ALA A 47 9.85 0.63 -4.67
N HIS A 48 9.28 0.16 -3.57
CA HIS A 48 8.06 -0.65 -3.59
C HIS A 48 6.81 0.16 -3.96
N LEU A 49 6.69 1.40 -3.47
CA LEU A 49 5.62 2.32 -3.84
C LEU A 49 5.70 2.75 -5.31
N ASP A 50 6.91 2.92 -5.86
CA ASP A 50 7.10 3.19 -7.29
C ASP A 50 6.55 2.05 -8.17
N ARG A 51 6.77 0.79 -7.77
CA ARG A 51 6.20 -0.36 -8.48
C ARG A 51 4.67 -0.34 -8.46
N HIS A 52 4.09 0.08 -7.35
CA HIS A 52 2.65 0.28 -7.24
C HIS A 52 2.14 1.35 -8.20
N GLN A 53 2.82 2.49 -8.28
CA GLN A 53 2.47 3.57 -9.20
C GLN A 53 2.55 3.13 -10.66
N LEU A 54 3.62 2.44 -11.04
CA LEU A 54 3.80 1.94 -12.40
C LEU A 54 2.69 0.95 -12.79
N LYS A 55 2.32 0.05 -11.86
CA LYS A 55 1.22 -0.90 -12.08
C LYS A 55 -0.10 -0.18 -12.30
N ASP A 56 -0.39 0.88 -11.56
CA ASP A 56 -1.63 1.63 -11.69
C ASP A 56 -1.74 2.32 -13.05
N LEU A 57 -0.67 2.97 -13.49
CA LEU A 57 -0.60 3.59 -14.81
C LEU A 57 -0.79 2.58 -15.95
N TYR A 58 -0.18 1.40 -15.82
CA TYR A 58 -0.37 0.31 -16.79
C TYR A 58 -1.83 -0.16 -16.85
N LEU A 59 -2.43 -0.45 -15.68
CA LEU A 59 -3.81 -0.92 -15.60
C LEU A 59 -4.80 0.13 -16.12
N GLU A 60 -4.57 1.41 -15.84
CA GLU A 60 -5.38 2.50 -16.39
C GLU A 60 -5.31 2.54 -17.92
N GLY A 61 -4.11 2.34 -18.50
CA GLY A 61 -3.92 2.24 -19.95
C GLY A 61 -4.70 1.07 -20.56
N GLU A 62 -4.63 -0.11 -19.93
CA GLU A 62 -5.35 -1.30 -20.38
C GLU A 62 -6.87 -1.12 -20.29
N LEU A 63 -7.37 -0.49 -19.22
CA LEU A 63 -8.80 -0.16 -19.08
C LEU A 63 -9.29 0.77 -20.19
N LYS A 64 -8.51 1.80 -20.57
CA LYS A 64 -8.85 2.71 -21.68
C LYS A 64 -8.92 1.96 -23.01
N ARG A 65 -7.97 1.05 -23.28
CA ARG A 65 -7.98 0.21 -24.50
C ARG A 65 -9.20 -0.69 -24.53
N LEU A 66 -9.52 -1.32 -23.40
CA LEU A 66 -10.70 -2.17 -23.27
C LEU A 66 -11.99 -1.39 -23.53
N GLN A 67 -12.14 -0.21 -22.92
CA GLN A 67 -13.29 0.67 -23.14
C GLN A 67 -13.46 1.06 -24.61
N TYR A 68 -12.36 1.42 -25.27
CA TYR A 68 -12.37 1.74 -26.70
C TYR A 68 -12.77 0.55 -27.57
N ALA A 69 -12.25 -0.64 -27.30
CA ALA A 69 -12.62 -1.85 -28.02
C ALA A 69 -14.11 -2.20 -27.82
N MET A 70 -14.59 -2.18 -26.57
CA MET A 70 -16.00 -2.45 -26.25
C MET A 70 -16.96 -1.43 -26.88
N GLY A 71 -16.58 -0.15 -26.92
CA GLY A 71 -17.40 0.89 -27.55
C GLY A 71 -17.65 0.69 -29.04
N ARG A 72 -16.81 -0.10 -29.72
CA ARG A 72 -16.90 -0.41 -31.15
C ARG A 72 -17.54 -1.77 -31.47
N MET A 73 -17.77 -2.58 -30.45
CA MET A 73 -18.50 -3.84 -30.58
C MET A 73 -20.03 -3.64 -30.44
N ARG A 74 -20.50 -2.38 -30.35
CA ARG A 74 -21.91 -2.01 -30.33
C ARG A 74 -22.44 -1.80 -31.75
#